data_AF-A0AAD6B4K0-F1
#
_entry.id   AF-A0AAD6B4K0-F1
#
_cell.length_a   1.000
_cell.length_b   1.000
_cell.length_c   1.000
_cell.angle_alpha   90.00
_cell.angle_beta   90.00
_cell.angle_gamma   90.00
#
_symmetry.space_group_name_H-M   'P 1'
#
loop_
_entity.id
_entity.type
_entity.pdbx_description
1 polymer ?
#
loop_
_entity_poly.entity_id
_entity_poly.type
_entity_poly.pdbx_seq_one_letter_code
_entity_poly.pdbx_strand_id
1 'polypeptide(L)'
;MITRTVSKNPRTTRGDLVNDLQRAGTKVTKATISNTLRCQGLKSCSARHVPLLKPVHVQARLKFAREHLDDPEEDWENVIWSDETKIELFGLKQMLTHLSSLKGSALTCGVSTDLLNTAPSAPEITEDNIRQEAAVNRNHKPLLSDQWT
;
A
#
# COMPACT_ATOMS: atom_id res chain seq x y z
N MET A 1 -9.20 -21.58 29.01
CA MET A 1 -7.84 -21.96 28.53
C MET A 1 -7.56 -21.44 27.12
N ILE A 2 -8.45 -21.72 26.15
CA ILE A 2 -8.29 -21.38 24.72
C ILE A 2 -8.20 -19.86 24.45
N THR A 3 -9.07 -19.06 25.04
CA THR A 3 -9.03 -17.59 24.85
C THR A 3 -7.74 -16.98 25.41
N ARG A 4 -7.31 -17.42 26.60
CA ARG A 4 -6.07 -16.97 27.24
C ARG A 4 -4.81 -17.27 26.40
N THR A 5 -4.74 -18.42 25.73
CA THR A 5 -3.59 -18.75 24.86
C THR A 5 -3.58 -17.90 23.61
N VAL A 6 -4.73 -17.73 22.94
CA VAL A 6 -4.87 -16.90 21.73
C VAL A 6 -4.61 -15.42 22.03
N SER A 7 -5.03 -14.90 23.19
CA SER A 7 -4.74 -13.53 23.59
C SER A 7 -3.24 -13.28 23.84
N LYS A 8 -2.51 -14.28 24.36
CA LYS A 8 -1.05 -14.18 24.57
C LYS A 8 -0.27 -14.22 23.27
N ASN A 9 -0.67 -15.09 22.34
CA ASN A 9 -0.06 -15.20 21.03
C ASN A 9 -1.15 -15.26 19.95
N PRO A 10 -1.45 -14.12 19.29
CA PRO A 10 -2.52 -14.07 18.29
C PRO A 10 -2.17 -14.85 17.00
N ARG A 11 -0.92 -15.33 16.86
CA ARG A 11 -0.48 -16.16 15.72
C ARG A 11 -0.68 -17.66 15.96
N THR A 12 -1.16 -18.06 17.13
CA THR A 12 -1.41 -19.47 17.44
C THR A 12 -2.45 -20.07 16.50
N THR A 13 -2.12 -21.20 15.88
CA THR A 13 -3.03 -21.86 14.95
C THR A 13 -4.02 -22.76 15.68
N ARG A 14 -5.12 -23.11 15.01
CA ARG A 14 -6.06 -24.11 15.52
C ARG A 14 -5.40 -25.46 15.77
N GLY A 15 -4.37 -25.83 14.99
CA GLY A 15 -3.62 -27.06 15.18
C GLY A 15 -2.83 -27.06 16.48
N ASP A 16 -2.15 -25.95 16.76
CA ASP A 16 -1.40 -25.76 18.01
C ASP A 16 -2.32 -25.86 19.23
N LEU A 17 -3.52 -25.26 19.14
CA LEU A 17 -4.53 -25.36 20.20
C LEU A 17 -5.02 -26.80 20.43
N VAL A 18 -5.19 -27.60 19.36
CA VAL A 18 -5.52 -29.04 19.52
C VAL A 18 -4.40 -29.76 20.25
N ASN A 19 -3.15 -29.54 19.84
CA ASN A 19 -1.99 -30.20 20.45
C ASN A 19 -1.81 -29.82 21.92
N ASP A 20 -1.99 -28.55 22.27
CA ASP A 20 -1.90 -28.06 23.65
C ASP A 20 -3.00 -28.63 24.55
N LEU A 21 -4.22 -28.75 24.04
CA LEU A 21 -5.34 -29.35 24.76
C LEU A 21 -5.15 -30.87 24.92
N GLN A 22 -4.64 -31.54 23.88
CA GLN A 22 -4.33 -32.96 23.93
C GLN A 22 -3.22 -33.26 24.95
N ARG A 23 -2.19 -32.40 25.04
CA ARG A 23 -1.16 -32.47 26.09
C ARG A 23 -1.72 -32.29 27.48
N ALA A 24 -2.78 -31.49 27.64
CA ALA A 24 -3.53 -31.33 28.88
C ALA A 24 -4.56 -32.47 29.13
N GLY A 25 -4.54 -33.54 28.34
CA GLY A 25 -5.44 -34.69 28.47
C GLY A 25 -6.83 -34.51 27.86
N THR A 26 -7.10 -33.36 27.22
CA THR A 26 -8.40 -33.07 26.60
C THR A 26 -8.34 -33.25 25.08
N LYS A 27 -8.99 -34.28 24.55
CA LYS A 27 -9.15 -34.46 23.10
C LYS A 27 -10.27 -33.55 22.58
N VAL A 28 -9.92 -32.59 21.73
CA VAL A 28 -10.89 -31.71 21.08
C VAL A 28 -10.72 -31.72 19.56
N THR A 29 -11.81 -31.45 18.84
CA THR A 29 -11.75 -31.29 17.39
C THR A 29 -11.45 -29.83 17.01
N LYS A 30 -10.89 -29.62 15.82
CA LYS A 30 -10.68 -28.26 15.27
C LYS A 30 -12.00 -27.49 15.14
N ALA A 31 -13.11 -28.17 14.87
CA ALA A 31 -14.44 -27.55 14.76
C ALA A 31 -14.91 -27.00 16.11
N THR A 32 -14.73 -27.76 17.20
CA THR A 32 -15.03 -27.29 18.56
C THR A 32 -14.26 -26.02 18.88
N ILE A 33 -12.95 -25.98 18.61
CA ILE A 33 -12.10 -24.80 18.83
C ILE A 33 -12.60 -23.62 17.97
N SER A 34 -12.89 -23.84 16.70
CA SER A 34 -13.41 -22.80 15.80
C SER A 34 -14.74 -22.22 16.31
N ASN A 35 -15.66 -23.06 16.78
CA ASN A 35 -16.94 -22.61 17.32
C ASN A 35 -16.73 -21.82 18.61
N THR A 36 -15.89 -22.30 19.52
CA THR A 36 -15.56 -21.58 20.76
C THR A 36 -14.94 -20.21 20.46
N LEU A 37 -13.98 -20.12 19.53
CA LEU A 37 -13.37 -18.83 19.14
C LEU A 37 -14.41 -17.86 18.55
N ARG A 38 -15.31 -18.35 17.70
CA ARG A 38 -16.40 -17.54 17.11
C ARG A 38 -17.40 -17.06 18.15
N CYS A 39 -17.81 -17.92 19.09
CA CYS A 39 -18.69 -17.53 20.20
C CYS A 39 -18.05 -16.44 21.08
N GLN A 40 -16.73 -16.35 21.10
CA GLN A 40 -15.96 -15.32 21.82
C GLN A 40 -15.64 -14.09 20.95
N GLY A 41 -16.18 -14.02 19.73
CA GLY A 41 -15.95 -12.90 18.81
C GLY A 41 -14.57 -12.87 18.15
N LEU A 42 -13.76 -13.92 18.31
CA LEU A 42 -12.42 -13.98 17.73
C LEU A 42 -12.47 -14.47 16.28
N LYS A 43 -11.97 -13.62 15.37
CA LYS A 43 -11.85 -13.90 13.94
C LYS A 43 -10.39 -14.05 13.52
N SER A 44 -10.15 -14.89 12.52
CA SER A 44 -8.83 -14.96 11.88
C SER A 44 -8.56 -13.68 11.09
N CYS A 45 -7.36 -13.13 11.22
CA CYS A 45 -6.90 -11.99 10.44
C CYS A 45 -5.49 -12.23 9.91
N SER A 46 -5.21 -11.71 8.72
CA SER A 46 -3.83 -11.65 8.21
C SER A 46 -3.12 -10.46 8.82
N ALA A 47 -1.87 -10.66 9.26
CA ALA A 47 -1.03 -9.55 9.70
C ALA A 47 -0.78 -8.60 8.52
N ARG A 48 -0.82 -7.29 8.78
CA ARG A 48 -0.48 -6.28 7.77
C ARG A 48 0.99 -6.40 7.40
N HIS A 49 1.31 -6.31 6.11
CA HIS A 49 2.70 -6.15 5.68
C HIS A 49 3.18 -4.76 6.11
N VAL A 50 4.19 -4.73 6.97
CA VAL A 50 4.80 -3.51 7.47
C VAL A 50 6.32 -3.60 7.30
N PRO A 51 7.00 -2.49 6.96
CA PRO A 51 8.46 -2.49 6.90
C PRO A 51 9.02 -2.79 8.29
N LEU A 52 10.06 -3.62 8.35
CA LEU A 52 10.78 -3.90 9.59
C LEU A 52 11.64 -2.69 9.95
N LEU A 53 11.32 -2.04 11.07
CA LEU A 53 12.05 -0.86 11.54
C LEU A 53 13.15 -1.27 12.52
N LYS A 54 14.34 -0.71 12.33
CA LYS A 54 15.41 -0.78 13.34
C LYS A 54 15.09 0.17 14.49
N PRO A 55 15.59 -0.07 15.72
CA PRO A 55 15.36 0.80 16.87
C PRO A 55 15.72 2.28 16.60
N VAL A 56 16.79 2.53 15.84
CA VAL A 56 17.22 3.89 15.44
C VAL A 56 16.13 4.60 14.64
N HIS A 57 15.53 3.92 13.65
CA HIS A 57 14.45 4.51 12.84
C HIS A 57 13.20 4.80 13.68
N VAL A 58 12.90 3.93 14.66
CA VAL A 58 11.77 4.16 15.58
C VAL A 58 12.00 5.42 16.40
N GLN A 59 13.20 5.60 16.95
CA GLN A 59 13.55 6.79 17.72
C GLN A 59 13.52 8.06 16.89
N ALA A 60 14.10 8.05 15.68
CA ALA A 60 14.08 9.19 14.77
C ALA A 60 12.65 9.59 14.39
N ARG A 61 11.80 8.62 14.02
CA ARG A 61 10.40 8.88 13.68
C ARG A 61 9.58 9.40 14.86
N LEU A 62 9.81 8.87 16.06
CA LEU A 62 9.14 9.36 17.27
C LEU A 62 9.58 10.76 17.65
N LYS A 63 10.87 11.09 17.47
CA LYS A 63 11.40 12.43 17.71
C LYS A 63 10.75 13.42 16.74
N PHE A 64 10.80 13.13 15.44
CA PHE A 64 10.16 13.96 14.40
C PHE A 64 8.67 14.19 14.68
N ALA A 65 7.91 13.13 14.97
CA ALA A 65 6.48 13.23 15.23
C ALA A 65 6.13 14.03 16.49
N ARG A 66 7.02 14.08 17.50
CA ARG A 66 6.82 14.90 18.71
C ARG A 66 7.17 16.35 18.47
N GLU A 67 8.24 16.61 17.72
CA GLU A 67 8.68 17.96 17.39
C GLU A 67 7.66 18.70 16.54
N HIS A 68 6.97 17.98 15.64
CA HIS A 68 6.01 18.55 14.69
C HIS A 68 4.55 18.20 15.03
N LEU A 69 4.24 17.86 16.29
CA LEU A 69 2.89 17.46 16.70
C LEU A 69 1.92 18.65 16.72
N ASP A 70 2.42 19.79 17.15
CA ASP A 70 1.66 21.02 17.39
C ASP A 70 1.95 22.11 16.34
N ASP A 71 2.63 21.75 15.24
CA ASP A 71 2.95 22.67 14.16
C ASP A 71 1.67 23.16 13.47
N PRO A 72 1.55 24.48 13.20
CA PRO A 72 0.40 25.05 12.51
C PRO A 72 0.32 24.55 11.06
N GLU A 73 -0.89 24.59 10.50
CA GLU A 73 -1.15 24.15 9.11
C GLU A 73 -0.31 24.92 8.08
N GLU A 74 -0.05 26.20 8.34
CA GLU A 74 0.77 27.08 7.51
C GLU A 74 2.20 26.54 7.32
N ASP A 75 2.77 25.88 8.32
CA ASP A 75 4.11 25.29 8.21
C ASP A 75 4.11 24.11 7.24
N TRP A 76 3.02 23.34 7.18
CA TRP A 76 2.86 22.21 6.27
C TRP A 76 2.54 22.63 4.83
N GLU A 77 1.83 23.75 4.64
CA GLU A 77 1.51 24.31 3.31
C GLU A 77 2.78 24.71 2.54
N ASN A 78 3.83 25.09 3.26
CA ASN A 78 5.11 25.50 2.67
C ASN A 78 6.06 24.32 2.37
N VAL A 79 5.66 23.07 2.69
CA VAL A 79 6.51 21.89 2.47
C VAL A 79 6.31 21.32 1.07
N ILE A 80 7.40 21.27 0.28
CA ILE A 80 7.43 20.57 -1.00
C ILE A 80 7.93 19.13 -0.78
N TRP A 81 7.08 18.15 -1.05
CA TRP A 81 7.39 16.73 -0.92
C TRP A 81 7.88 16.13 -2.25
N SER A 82 8.88 15.27 -2.20
CA SER A 82 9.39 14.53 -3.37
C SER A 82 9.59 13.05 -3.04
N ASP A 83 9.19 12.17 -3.95
CA ASP A 83 9.45 10.72 -3.88
C ASP A 83 9.51 10.14 -5.29
N GLU A 84 10.13 8.96 -5.44
CA GLU A 84 10.21 8.23 -6.69
C GLU A 84 9.36 6.97 -6.63
N THR A 85 8.50 6.76 -7.63
CA THR A 85 7.71 5.53 -7.73
C THR A 85 7.84 4.89 -9.10
N LYS A 86 7.91 3.57 -9.11
CA LYS A 86 7.98 2.79 -10.34
C LYS A 86 6.56 2.61 -10.90
N ILE A 87 6.32 3.21 -12.07
CA ILE A 87 5.07 3.03 -12.81
C ILE A 87 5.25 1.91 -13.83
N GLU A 88 4.53 0.80 -13.66
CA GLU A 88 4.52 -0.31 -14.60
C GLU A 88 3.28 -0.24 -15.51
N LEU A 89 3.47 -0.31 -16.83
CA LEU A 89 2.39 -0.20 -17.83
C LEU A 89 1.33 -1.30 -17.68
N PHE A 90 1.74 -2.49 -17.24
CA PHE A 90 0.86 -3.61 -16.97
C PHE A 90 1.13 -4.15 -15.57
N GLY A 91 0.38 -3.66 -14.58
CA GLY A 91 0.47 -4.20 -13.22
C GLY A 91 0.13 -5.69 -13.19
N LEU A 92 0.85 -6.46 -12.36
CA LEU A 92 0.75 -7.92 -12.19
C LEU A 92 -0.67 -8.48 -11.91
N LYS A 93 -1.68 -7.62 -11.70
CA LYS A 93 -3.08 -8.00 -11.45
C LYS A 93 -4.03 -7.83 -12.64
N GLN A 94 -3.69 -7.04 -13.67
CA GLN A 94 -4.61 -6.76 -14.79
C GLN A 94 -4.34 -7.64 -16.03
N MET A 95 -3.13 -8.19 -16.18
CA MET A 95 -2.77 -8.99 -17.36
C MET A 95 -3.55 -10.32 -17.49
N LEU A 96 -3.91 -10.95 -16.37
CA LEU A 96 -4.55 -12.27 -16.39
C LEU A 96 -5.96 -12.26 -17.00
N THR A 97 -6.63 -11.10 -17.02
CA THR A 97 -8.01 -10.99 -17.51
C THR A 97 -8.08 -10.68 -19.01
N HIS A 98 -7.13 -9.92 -19.57
CA HIS A 98 -7.17 -9.51 -20.98
C HIS A 98 -6.44 -10.48 -21.93
N LEU A 99 -5.35 -11.13 -21.49
CA LEU A 99 -4.62 -12.09 -22.34
C LEU A 99 -5.39 -13.38 -22.61
N SER A 100 -6.35 -13.75 -21.74
CA SER A 100 -7.25 -14.89 -21.97
C SER A 100 -8.34 -14.59 -23.00
N SER A 101 -8.74 -13.32 -23.18
CA SER A 101 -9.75 -12.92 -24.17
C SER A 101 -9.18 -12.87 -25.59
N LEU A 102 -7.88 -12.57 -25.74
CA LEU A 102 -7.21 -12.43 -27.05
C LEU A 102 -6.82 -13.77 -27.70
N LYS A 103 -6.79 -14.87 -26.95
CA LYS A 103 -6.50 -16.21 -27.51
C LYS A 103 -7.69 -16.86 -28.20
N GLY A 104 -8.84 -16.18 -28.31
CA GLY A 104 -10.12 -16.75 -28.75
C GLY A 104 -10.73 -16.22 -30.05
N SER A 105 -10.13 -15.29 -30.79
CA SER A 105 -10.77 -14.74 -32.00
C SER A 105 -9.82 -14.68 -33.20
N ALA A 106 -9.90 -15.73 -34.03
CA ALA A 106 -9.56 -15.67 -35.44
C ALA A 106 -10.86 -15.79 -36.26
N LEU A 107 -10.94 -15.02 -37.36
CA LEU A 107 -11.98 -14.98 -38.41
C LEU A 107 -13.23 -14.14 -38.04
N THR A 108 -13.81 -13.25 -38.86
CA THR A 108 -13.66 -12.81 -40.27
C THR A 108 -14.49 -11.53 -40.48
N CYS A 109 -14.10 -10.75 -41.51
CA CYS A 109 -14.87 -9.88 -42.41
C CYS A 109 -15.78 -8.74 -41.90
N GLY A 110 -15.65 -7.58 -42.55
CA GLY A 110 -16.72 -6.58 -42.64
C GLY A 110 -16.23 -5.14 -42.73
N VAL A 111 -15.95 -4.68 -43.95
CA VAL A 111 -15.71 -3.27 -44.29
C VAL A 111 -16.90 -2.39 -43.88
N SER A 112 -16.62 -1.25 -43.26
CA SER A 112 -17.45 -0.04 -43.41
C SER A 112 -16.55 1.18 -43.26
N THR A 113 -16.38 1.87 -44.38
CA THR A 113 -15.78 3.20 -44.45
C THR A 113 -16.72 4.24 -43.83
N ASP A 114 -16.14 5.41 -43.62
CA ASP A 114 -16.79 6.70 -43.38
C ASP A 114 -17.03 7.06 -41.92
N LEU A 115 -16.14 7.88 -41.38
CA LEU A 115 -16.46 9.29 -41.16
C LEU A 115 -15.18 10.07 -40.78
N LEU A 116 -14.78 10.97 -41.69
CA LEU A 116 -13.89 12.10 -41.41
C LEU A 116 -14.35 12.81 -40.14
N ASN A 117 -13.43 13.11 -39.24
CA ASN A 117 -13.52 14.30 -38.39
C ASN A 117 -12.11 14.79 -38.02
N THR A 118 -11.78 15.91 -38.65
CA THR A 118 -10.90 17.02 -38.28
C THR A 118 -10.17 16.91 -36.94
N ALA A 119 -8.84 16.89 -37.01
CA ALA A 119 -7.94 17.05 -35.88
C ALA A 119 -8.02 18.48 -35.30
N PRO A 120 -8.06 18.67 -33.97
CA PRO A 120 -7.81 19.97 -33.37
C PRO A 120 -6.30 20.27 -33.40
N SER A 121 -5.94 21.45 -33.88
CA SER A 121 -4.57 21.97 -33.85
C SER A 121 -4.07 22.11 -32.41
N ALA A 122 -2.86 21.60 -32.16
CA ALA A 122 -2.16 21.76 -30.90
C ALA A 122 -1.89 23.25 -30.58
N PRO A 123 -1.96 23.69 -29.32
CA PRO A 123 -1.47 25.00 -28.93
C PRO A 123 0.06 25.02 -28.95
N GLU A 124 0.62 26.06 -29.58
CA GLU A 124 2.04 26.31 -29.72
C GLU A 124 2.60 26.82 -28.37
N ILE A 125 3.48 26.03 -27.74
CA ILE A 125 4.16 26.40 -26.49
C ILE A 125 5.45 27.11 -26.87
N THR A 126 5.50 28.43 -26.72
CA THR A 126 6.71 29.23 -26.92
C THR A 126 7.67 29.11 -25.73
N GLU A 127 8.98 29.04 -26.01
CA GLU A 127 10.08 28.80 -25.06
C GLU A 127 10.20 29.79 -23.89
N ASP A 128 9.41 30.87 -23.89
CA ASP A 128 9.46 31.92 -22.86
C ASP A 128 8.83 31.49 -21.52
N ASN A 129 7.92 30.51 -21.52
CA ASN A 129 7.30 30.01 -20.28
C ASN A 129 8.29 29.23 -19.38
N ILE A 130 9.37 28.68 -19.93
CA ILE A 130 10.33 27.87 -19.17
C ILE A 130 11.30 28.75 -18.36
N ARG A 131 11.55 29.99 -18.79
CA ARG A 131 12.55 30.86 -18.15
C ARG A 131 12.03 31.60 -16.92
N GLN A 132 10.73 31.80 -16.77
CA GLN A 132 10.19 32.53 -15.61
C GLN A 132 10.04 31.66 -14.35
N GLU A 133 9.83 30.35 -14.47
CA GLU A 133 9.74 29.44 -13.31
C GLU A 133 11.09 29.18 -12.61
N ALA A 134 12.21 29.26 -13.34
CA ALA A 134 13.54 28.97 -12.77
C ALA A 134 14.09 30.10 -11.86
N ALA A 135 13.48 31.29 -11.86
CA ALA A 135 14.00 32.44 -11.12
C ALA A 135 13.49 32.53 -9.67
N VAL A 136 12.33 31.93 -9.35
CA VAL A 136 11.72 32.01 -8.01
C VAL A 136 12.38 31.04 -7.01
N ASN A 137 13.00 29.96 -7.49
CA ASN A 137 13.45 28.85 -6.65
C ASN A 137 14.89 28.98 -6.09
N ARG A 138 15.47 30.19 -6.03
CA ARG A 138 16.87 30.38 -5.58
C ARG A 138 17.03 30.75 -4.10
N ASN A 139 15.95 30.98 -3.35
CA ASN A 139 16.04 31.54 -1.99
C ASN A 139 15.50 30.68 -0.85
N HIS A 140 15.08 29.43 -1.08
CA HIS A 140 14.65 28.56 0.02
C HIS A 140 15.80 27.67 0.51
N LYS A 141 16.21 27.91 1.77
CA LYS A 141 17.13 27.03 2.51
C LYS A 141 16.50 25.63 2.61
N PRO A 142 17.18 24.56 2.20
CA PRO A 142 16.72 23.21 2.48
C PRO A 142 16.89 22.94 3.98
N LEU A 143 15.79 22.74 4.70
CA LEU A 143 15.84 22.09 6.00
C LEU A 143 16.04 20.59 5.78
N LEU A 144 17.30 20.18 5.93
CA LEU A 144 17.70 18.89 6.49
C LEU A 144 17.34 17.64 5.65
N SER A 145 18.07 17.41 4.56
CA SER A 145 18.05 16.14 3.81
C SER A 145 18.99 15.04 4.34
N ASP A 146 19.84 15.32 5.34
CA ASP A 146 21.05 14.49 5.57
C ASP A 146 21.00 13.60 6.83
N GLN A 147 19.83 13.20 7.31
CA GLN A 147 19.73 12.36 8.53
C GLN A 147 19.03 11.00 8.36
N TRP A 148 18.88 10.51 7.13
CA TRP A 148 18.30 9.19 6.87
C TRP A 148 19.26 8.24 6.16
N THR A 149 20.38 7.93 6.83
CA THR A 149 21.22 6.75 6.56
C THR A 149 21.63 6.09 7.86
#